data_AF-X5QFV5-F1
#
_entry.id   AF-X5QFV5-F1
#
_cell.length_a   1.000
_cell.length_b   1.000
_cell.length_c   1.000
_cell.angle_alpha   90.00
_cell.angle_beta   90.00
_cell.angle_gamma   90.00
#
_symmetry.space_group_name_H-M   'P 1'
#
loop_
_entity.id
_entity.type
_entity.pdbx_description
1 polymer ?
#
loop_
_entity_poly.entity_id
_entity_poly.type
_entity_poly.pdbx_seq_one_letter_code
_entity_poly.pdbx_strand_id
1 'polypeptide(L)'
;MTGQQDDFSHLDRAGRATASLACSPRLTVNIAIAGGILLAWFILGAMAIRDAEGRLPGVPGDVVLRYLPQLPLPDVLDRFFGMCLTPAPLDAGGAQLLALIVMWFSMAVATMLPSAAPMIRTYCEIADTARIKGEPVVHPLVLAAGYLSTWLVASIGFAVLTLLVHAFASSARLLDPVSGLAAAAALLVAGLYQFSSLKQACLTKCRNPFSTLFSNWSAEPGGIFRLGLKQGLWCLGCCWALMLVMFAVGAMNVFWMALIGLFTLIEKQTTGSLPTRVAGAILLVWAVALLVVSA
;
A
#
# COMPACT_ATOMS: atom_id res chain seq x y z
N MET A 1 -26.23 -0.77 33.98
CA MET A 1 -25.49 0.11 34.91
C MET A 1 -24.54 -0.74 35.73
N THR A 2 -23.25 -0.56 35.45
CA THR A 2 -22.05 -0.71 36.31
C THR A 2 -20.91 -0.69 35.31
N GLY A 3 -20.52 0.52 34.89
CA GLY A 3 -19.22 0.67 34.27
C GLY A 3 -18.21 0.29 35.33
N GLN A 4 -17.52 -0.84 35.15
CA GLN A 4 -16.19 -0.99 35.72
C GLN A 4 -15.36 0.12 35.06
N GLN A 5 -15.39 1.30 35.67
CA GLN A 5 -14.25 2.19 35.66
C GLN A 5 -13.16 1.36 36.32
N ASP A 6 -12.28 0.79 35.50
CA ASP A 6 -11.00 0.29 36.00
C ASP A 6 -10.31 1.52 36.61
N ASP A 7 -10.50 1.71 37.91
CA ASP A 7 -10.00 2.87 38.64
C ASP A 7 -8.51 2.66 38.84
N PHE A 8 -7.74 3.11 37.85
CA PHE A 8 -6.29 3.17 37.89
C PHE A 8 -5.77 4.29 38.81
N SER A 9 -6.50 4.61 39.89
CA SER A 9 -6.20 5.67 40.85
C SER A 9 -4.84 5.49 41.53
N HIS A 10 -4.36 4.26 41.62
CA HIS A 10 -3.06 3.91 42.20
C HIS A 10 -1.86 4.03 41.25
N LEU A 11 -2.06 4.31 39.96
CA LEU A 11 -0.96 4.47 39.00
C LEU A 11 -0.54 5.94 38.86
N ASP A 12 0.76 6.17 38.67
CA ASP A 12 1.34 7.48 38.37
C ASP A 12 0.71 8.09 37.11
N ARG A 13 0.87 9.40 36.87
CA ARG A 13 0.28 10.06 35.68
C ARG A 13 0.65 9.36 34.36
N ALA A 14 1.88 8.85 34.27
CA ALA A 14 2.34 8.03 33.14
C ALA A 14 1.69 6.63 33.12
N GLY A 15 1.57 5.97 34.28
CA GLY A 15 0.93 4.66 34.42
C GLY A 15 -0.58 4.66 34.13
N ARG A 16 -1.29 5.72 34.53
CA ARG A 16 -2.70 5.93 34.14
C ARG A 16 -2.85 6.18 32.65
N ALA A 17 -1.93 6.94 32.04
CA ALA A 17 -1.95 7.17 30.61
C ALA A 17 -1.75 5.85 29.84
N THR A 18 -0.76 5.03 30.22
CA THR A 18 -0.51 3.72 29.60
C THR A 18 -1.61 2.70 29.85
N ALA A 19 -2.23 2.68 31.04
CA ALA A 19 -3.38 1.83 31.34
C ALA A 19 -4.64 2.26 30.55
N SER A 20 -4.91 3.56 30.44
CA SER A 20 -6.01 4.08 29.62
C SER A 20 -5.81 3.83 28.12
N LEU A 21 -4.56 3.85 27.66
CA LEU A 21 -4.16 3.43 26.32
C LEU A 21 -4.48 1.95 26.09
N ALA A 22 -4.09 1.07 27.02
CA ALA A 22 -4.34 -0.36 26.95
C ALA A 22 -5.84 -0.74 27.02
N CYS A 23 -6.63 -0.03 27.85
CA CYS A 23 -8.06 -0.30 28.02
C CYS A 23 -8.96 0.30 26.92
N SER A 24 -8.43 1.21 26.09
CA SER A 24 -9.16 1.77 24.96
C SER A 24 -8.73 1.10 23.64
N PRO A 25 -9.42 0.03 23.19
CA PRO A 25 -9.06 -0.69 21.96
C PRO A 25 -9.01 0.24 20.74
N ARG A 26 -9.80 1.31 20.74
CA ARG A 26 -9.81 2.34 19.70
C ARG A 26 -8.51 3.14 19.62
N LEU A 27 -7.95 3.54 20.76
CA LEU A 27 -6.80 4.44 20.81
C LEU A 27 -5.51 3.65 20.56
N THR A 28 -5.41 2.44 21.11
CA THR A 28 -4.33 1.49 20.78
C THR A 28 -4.32 1.13 19.29
N VAL A 29 -5.48 0.84 18.68
CA VAL A 29 -5.56 0.53 17.24
C VAL A 29 -5.19 1.74 16.38
N ASN A 30 -5.69 2.93 16.70
CA ASN A 30 -5.34 4.14 15.96
C ASN A 30 -3.84 4.46 16.04
N ILE A 31 -3.22 4.28 17.21
CA ILE A 31 -1.77 4.46 17.38
C ILE A 31 -0.98 3.39 16.64
N ALA A 32 -1.38 2.12 16.68
CA ALA A 32 -0.71 1.05 15.96
C ALA A 32 -0.76 1.26 14.44
N ILE A 33 -1.91 1.68 13.91
CA ILE A 33 -2.07 2.00 12.49
C ILE A 33 -1.27 3.24 12.12
N ALA A 34 -1.34 4.31 12.90
CA ALA A 34 -0.58 5.54 12.65
C ALA A 34 0.94 5.29 12.71
N GLY A 35 1.40 4.52 13.70
CA GLY A 35 2.79 4.07 13.83
C GLY A 35 3.22 3.22 12.64
N GLY A 36 2.38 2.29 12.17
CA GLY A 36 2.64 1.49 10.97
C GLY A 36 2.74 2.33 9.69
N ILE A 37 1.85 3.32 9.52
CA ILE A 37 1.91 4.27 8.40
C ILE A 37 3.20 5.08 8.47
N LEU A 38 3.51 5.68 9.62
CA LEU A 38 4.72 6.50 9.81
C LEU A 38 6.00 5.68 9.57
N LEU A 39 6.06 4.46 10.10
CA LEU A 39 7.18 3.55 9.89
C LEU A 39 7.33 3.18 8.41
N ALA A 40 6.24 2.87 7.71
CA ALA A 40 6.28 2.52 6.29
C ALA A 40 6.72 3.73 5.42
N TRP A 41 6.24 4.93 5.73
CA TRP A 41 6.69 6.17 5.08
C TRP A 41 8.16 6.51 5.39
N PHE A 42 8.60 6.27 6.62
CA PHE A 42 9.99 6.43 7.02
C PHE A 42 10.91 5.45 6.27
N ILE A 43 10.54 4.17 6.19
CA ILE A 43 11.25 3.13 5.43
C ILE A 43 11.33 3.49 3.94
N LEU A 44 10.22 3.96 3.35
CA LEU A 44 10.21 4.41 1.96
C LEU A 44 11.08 5.65 1.73
N GLY A 45 11.02 6.64 2.63
CA GLY A 45 11.87 7.83 2.57
C GLY A 45 13.35 7.48 2.67
N ALA A 46 13.70 6.56 3.57
CA ALA A 46 15.05 6.04 3.72
C ALA A 46 15.56 5.32 2.45
N MET A 47 14.71 4.49 1.82
CA MET A 47 15.01 3.90 0.49
C MET A 47 15.23 4.97 -0.58
N ALA A 48 14.39 6.02 -0.60
CA ALA A 48 14.48 7.11 -1.57
C ALA A 48 15.82 7.85 -1.50
N ILE A 49 16.27 8.13 -0.28
CA ILE A 49 17.50 8.87 -0.01
C ILE A 49 18.71 8.03 -0.45
N ARG A 50 18.70 6.73 -0.18
CA ARG A 50 19.75 5.80 -0.62
C ARG A 50 19.79 5.61 -2.14
N ASP A 51 18.64 5.56 -2.81
CA ASP A 51 18.60 5.49 -4.28
C ASP A 51 19.16 6.75 -4.96
N ALA A 52 18.92 7.93 -4.34
CA ALA A 52 19.37 9.20 -4.87
C ALA A 52 20.91 9.32 -4.93
N GLU A 53 21.65 8.53 -4.12
CA GLU A 53 23.12 8.47 -4.14
C GLU A 53 23.67 7.74 -5.38
N GLY A 54 22.89 6.85 -6.00
CA GLY A 54 23.30 6.03 -7.15
C GLY A 54 22.77 6.50 -8.52
N ARG A 55 21.92 7.54 -8.56
CA ARG A 55 21.17 7.93 -9.77
C ARG A 55 21.92 8.93 -10.67
N LEU A 56 21.92 8.67 -11.98
CA LEU A 56 22.39 9.61 -13.02
C LEU A 56 21.52 10.89 -13.05
N PRO A 57 22.08 12.08 -13.31
CA PRO A 57 21.33 13.33 -13.40
C PRO A 57 20.31 13.32 -14.56
N GLY A 58 19.09 13.81 -14.33
CA GLY A 58 18.06 14.02 -15.38
C GLY A 58 16.80 13.13 -15.30
N VAL A 59 16.66 12.30 -14.26
CA VAL A 59 15.46 11.46 -14.05
C VAL A 59 14.36 12.28 -13.35
N PRO A 60 13.08 12.19 -13.76
CA PRO A 60 11.99 12.93 -13.11
C PRO A 60 11.96 12.71 -11.58
N GLY A 61 12.08 13.80 -10.81
CA GLY A 61 12.10 13.79 -9.35
C GLY A 61 13.50 13.83 -8.70
N ASP A 62 14.59 13.78 -9.49
CA ASP A 62 15.98 13.84 -8.99
C ASP A 62 16.30 15.13 -8.23
N VAL A 63 15.83 16.27 -8.72
CA VAL A 63 16.02 17.59 -8.10
C VAL A 63 15.38 17.61 -6.71
N VAL A 64 14.16 17.08 -6.58
CA VAL A 64 13.41 17.08 -5.32
C VAL A 64 14.04 16.14 -4.29
N LEU A 65 14.50 14.96 -4.72
CA LEU A 65 15.12 13.97 -3.84
C LEU A 65 16.50 14.41 -3.32
N ARG A 66 17.27 15.19 -4.10
CA ARG A 66 18.57 15.76 -3.66
C ARG A 66 18.47 16.79 -2.54
N TYR A 67 17.30 17.39 -2.33
CA TYR A 67 17.05 18.31 -1.21
C TYR A 67 16.70 17.59 0.10
N LEU A 68 16.55 16.26 0.10
CA LEU A 68 16.30 15.52 1.33
C LEU A 68 17.56 15.46 2.20
N PRO A 69 17.43 15.69 3.53
CA PRO A 69 18.56 15.61 4.44
C PRO A 69 19.10 14.17 4.49
N GLN A 70 20.42 14.03 4.40
CA GLN A 70 21.08 12.73 4.56
C GLN A 70 20.85 12.22 5.98
N LEU A 71 20.15 11.09 6.10
CA LEU A 71 19.91 10.41 7.36
C LEU A 71 20.99 9.34 7.54
N PRO A 72 21.83 9.39 8.59
CA PRO A 72 22.73 8.30 8.91
C PRO A 72 21.88 7.09 9.36
N LEU A 73 21.74 6.12 8.48
CA LEU A 73 20.99 4.89 8.72
C LEU A 73 21.91 3.84 9.38
N PRO A 74 21.38 2.92 10.20
CA PRO A 74 22.15 1.80 10.73
C PRO A 74 22.60 0.87 9.58
N ASP A 75 23.80 0.28 9.70
CA ASP A 75 24.39 -0.61 8.66
C ASP A 75 23.47 -1.75 8.19
N VAL A 76 22.61 -2.24 9.09
CA VAL A 76 21.62 -3.29 8.77
C VAL A 76 20.53 -2.77 7.83
N LEU A 77 20.06 -1.54 8.05
CA LEU A 77 19.07 -0.89 7.20
C LEU A 77 19.68 -0.52 5.84
N ASP A 78 20.95 -0.09 5.83
CA ASP A 78 21.67 0.18 4.59
C ASP A 78 21.89 -1.05 3.72
N ARG A 79 22.26 -2.19 4.32
CA ARG A 79 22.34 -3.46 3.58
C ARG A 79 20.99 -3.90 3.06
N PHE A 80 19.94 -3.79 3.87
CA PHE A 80 18.59 -4.12 3.44
C PHE A 80 18.14 -3.25 2.25
N PHE A 81 18.37 -1.94 2.31
CA PHE A 81 18.04 -1.03 1.22
C PHE A 81 18.92 -1.26 0.00
N GLY A 82 20.21 -1.50 0.15
CA GLY A 82 21.10 -1.92 -0.94
C GLY A 82 20.62 -3.21 -1.63
N MET A 83 20.08 -4.18 -0.88
CA MET A 83 19.47 -5.39 -1.44
C MET A 83 18.16 -5.13 -2.18
N CYS A 84 17.37 -4.14 -1.75
CA CYS A 84 16.17 -3.70 -2.46
C CYS A 84 16.48 -2.86 -3.71
N LEU A 85 17.57 -2.08 -3.67
CA LEU A 85 17.94 -1.04 -4.65
C LEU A 85 18.79 -1.55 -5.81
N THR A 86 19.73 -2.43 -5.49
CA THR A 86 20.58 -3.10 -6.47
C THR A 86 20.31 -4.59 -6.33
N PRO A 87 19.76 -5.27 -7.35
CA PRO A 87 19.81 -6.72 -7.38
C PRO A 87 21.27 -7.11 -7.55
N ALA A 88 22.01 -7.18 -6.44
CA ALA A 88 23.31 -7.80 -6.41
C ALA A 88 23.15 -9.23 -6.95
N PRO A 89 24.12 -9.75 -7.72
CA PRO A 89 24.11 -11.15 -8.15
C PRO A 89 24.46 -12.00 -6.92
N LEU A 90 23.52 -12.13 -5.99
CA LEU A 90 23.55 -13.18 -5.00
C LEU A 90 23.03 -14.43 -5.69
N ASP A 91 23.78 -15.51 -5.52
CA ASP A 91 23.49 -16.82 -6.07
C ASP A 91 22.00 -17.18 -5.95
N ALA A 92 21.44 -17.61 -7.09
CA ALA A 92 20.02 -17.79 -7.35
C ALA A 92 19.23 -18.41 -6.17
N GLY A 93 18.22 -17.71 -5.65
CA GLY A 93 17.37 -18.28 -4.60
C GLY A 93 16.29 -17.38 -3.99
N GLY A 94 15.51 -17.98 -3.07
CA GLY A 94 14.33 -17.41 -2.41
C GLY A 94 14.57 -16.15 -1.57
N ALA A 95 15.82 -15.79 -1.26
CA ALA A 95 16.16 -14.55 -0.55
C ALA A 95 15.83 -13.29 -1.39
N GLN A 96 16.09 -13.33 -2.70
CA GLN A 96 15.73 -12.24 -3.62
C GLN A 96 14.20 -12.08 -3.70
N LEU A 97 13.48 -13.21 -3.79
CA LEU A 97 12.02 -13.21 -3.80
C LEU A 97 11.46 -12.63 -2.49
N LEU A 98 12.02 -13.02 -1.34
CA LEU A 98 11.62 -12.48 -0.04
C LEU A 98 11.82 -10.96 0.03
N ALA A 99 12.98 -10.46 -0.42
CA ALA A 99 13.28 -9.03 -0.44
C ALA A 99 12.27 -8.26 -1.30
N LEU A 100 11.94 -8.77 -2.49
CA LEU A 100 10.92 -8.19 -3.36
C LEU A 100 9.52 -8.22 -2.74
N ILE A 101 9.14 -9.32 -2.08
CA ILE A 101 7.86 -9.43 -1.36
C ILE A 101 7.79 -8.36 -0.28
N VAL A 102 8.82 -8.23 0.55
CA VAL A 102 8.86 -7.26 1.65
C VAL A 102 8.80 -5.84 1.11
N MET A 103 9.51 -5.54 0.02
CA MET A 103 9.47 -4.23 -0.65
C MET A 103 8.07 -3.89 -1.17
N TRP A 104 7.46 -4.76 -1.98
CA TRP A 104 6.10 -4.55 -2.51
C TRP A 104 5.06 -4.47 -1.40
N PHE A 105 5.20 -5.30 -0.37
CA PHE A 105 4.30 -5.29 0.78
C PHE A 105 4.42 -4.00 1.59
N SER A 106 5.64 -3.51 1.84
CA SER A 106 5.87 -2.26 2.56
C SER A 106 5.29 -1.07 1.80
N MET A 107 5.45 -1.02 0.48
CA MET A 107 4.84 -0.01 -0.38
C MET A 107 3.31 -0.07 -0.34
N ALA A 108 2.74 -1.28 -0.44
CA ALA A 108 1.30 -1.48 -0.34
C ALA A 108 0.76 -1.02 1.01
N VAL A 109 1.43 -1.39 2.11
CA VAL A 109 1.07 -0.94 3.46
C VAL A 109 1.12 0.59 3.56
N ALA A 110 2.21 1.24 3.12
CA ALA A 110 2.38 2.68 3.23
C ALA A 110 1.28 3.48 2.51
N THR A 111 0.87 3.02 1.33
CA THR A 111 -0.05 3.74 0.45
C THR A 111 -1.51 3.35 0.70
N MET A 112 -1.78 2.09 1.05
CA MET A 112 -3.13 1.54 1.11
C MET A 112 -3.70 1.49 2.52
N LEU A 113 -2.87 1.37 3.56
CA LEU A 113 -3.32 1.44 4.95
C LEU A 113 -4.00 2.78 5.29
N PRO A 114 -3.52 3.96 4.81
CA PRO A 114 -4.25 5.22 4.95
C PRO A 114 -5.65 5.16 4.33
N SER A 115 -5.81 4.44 3.21
CA SER A 115 -7.11 4.28 2.56
C SER A 115 -8.09 3.37 3.32
N ALA A 116 -7.57 2.49 4.19
CA ALA A 116 -8.36 1.66 5.09
C ALA A 116 -8.78 2.40 6.38
N ALA A 117 -8.21 3.58 6.68
CA ALA A 117 -8.49 4.31 7.90
C ALA A 117 -9.99 4.67 8.10
N PRO A 118 -10.74 5.14 7.08
CA PRO A 118 -12.17 5.42 7.25
C PRO A 118 -12.97 4.16 7.59
N MET A 119 -12.65 3.05 6.94
CA MET A 119 -13.29 1.74 7.18
C MET A 119 -13.04 1.26 8.62
N ILE A 120 -11.82 1.37 9.12
CA ILE A 120 -11.47 0.96 10.48
C ILE A 120 -12.16 1.84 11.52
N ARG A 121 -12.27 3.16 11.26
CA ARG A 121 -13.03 4.08 12.12
C ARG A 121 -14.50 3.69 12.20
N THR A 122 -15.15 3.47 11.05
CA THR A 122 -16.55 3.01 10.99
C THR A 122 -16.74 1.69 11.74
N TYR A 123 -15.83 0.72 11.58
CA TYR A 123 -15.89 -0.52 12.35
C TYR A 123 -15.79 -0.26 13.85
N CYS A 124 -14.89 0.63 14.28
CA CYS A 124 -14.73 1.00 15.70
C CYS A 124 -15.96 1.73 16.29
N GLU A 125 -16.72 2.47 15.47
CA GLU A 125 -17.98 3.11 15.88
C GLU A 125 -19.09 2.08 16.06
N ILE A 126 -19.23 1.15 15.10
CA ILE A 126 -20.21 0.06 15.17
C ILE A 126 -19.88 -0.87 16.34
N ALA A 127 -18.63 -1.26 16.48
CA ALA A 127 -18.12 -2.13 17.55
C ALA A 127 -18.41 -1.58 18.94
N ASP A 128 -18.27 -0.28 19.14
CA ASP A 128 -18.57 0.35 20.43
C ASP A 128 -20.06 0.45 20.70
N THR A 129 -20.85 0.75 19.66
CA THR A 129 -22.31 0.75 19.77
C THR A 129 -22.82 -0.65 20.14
N ALA A 130 -22.26 -1.70 19.53
CA ALA A 130 -22.54 -3.10 19.86
C ALA A 130 -22.10 -3.44 21.29
N ARG A 131 -20.92 -2.99 21.73
CA ARG A 131 -20.43 -3.19 23.09
C ARG A 131 -21.34 -2.53 24.13
N ILE A 132 -21.81 -1.31 23.88
CA ILE A 132 -22.76 -0.58 24.75
C ILE A 132 -24.08 -1.36 24.89
N LYS A 133 -24.49 -2.07 23.83
CA LYS A 133 -25.68 -2.95 23.83
C LYS A 133 -25.42 -4.34 24.45
N GLY A 134 -24.21 -4.63 24.89
CA GLY A 134 -23.84 -5.93 25.47
C GLY A 134 -23.62 -7.04 24.45
N GLU A 135 -23.48 -6.70 23.16
CA GLU A 135 -23.20 -7.69 22.11
C GLU A 135 -21.70 -8.07 22.09
N PRO A 136 -21.36 -9.30 21.68
CA PRO A 136 -19.97 -9.72 21.48
C PRO A 136 -19.30 -8.92 20.35
N VAL A 137 -18.08 -8.45 20.60
CA VAL A 137 -17.32 -7.60 19.68
C VAL A 137 -15.93 -8.17 19.44
N VAL A 138 -15.52 -8.21 18.18
CA VAL A 138 -14.18 -8.65 17.77
C VAL A 138 -13.24 -7.45 17.69
N HIS A 139 -11.95 -7.69 17.96
CA HIS A 139 -10.94 -6.64 17.87
C HIS A 139 -10.74 -6.16 16.41
N PRO A 140 -10.66 -4.84 16.13
CA PRO A 140 -10.46 -4.29 14.79
C PRO A 140 -9.19 -4.80 14.07
N LEU A 141 -8.19 -5.28 14.82
CA LEU A 141 -6.98 -5.88 14.25
C LEU A 141 -7.28 -7.12 13.41
N VAL A 142 -8.34 -7.87 13.70
CA VAL A 142 -8.71 -9.06 12.92
C VAL A 142 -9.17 -8.65 11.51
N LEU A 143 -9.87 -7.53 11.41
CA LEU A 143 -10.28 -6.93 10.15
C LEU A 143 -9.08 -6.37 9.38
N ALA A 144 -8.17 -5.67 10.07
CA ALA A 144 -6.94 -5.17 9.47
C ALA A 144 -6.02 -6.31 8.98
N ALA A 145 -5.92 -7.40 9.74
CA ALA A 145 -5.15 -8.59 9.35
C ALA A 145 -5.73 -9.25 8.10
N GLY A 146 -7.06 -9.36 7.99
CA GLY A 146 -7.73 -9.82 6.77
C GLY A 146 -7.38 -8.93 5.58
N TYR A 147 -7.46 -7.61 5.75
CA TYR A 147 -7.07 -6.66 4.70
C TYR A 147 -5.60 -6.82 4.28
N LEU A 148 -4.66 -6.84 5.23
CA LEU A 148 -3.23 -6.96 4.95
C LEU A 148 -2.85 -8.30 4.33
N SER A 149 -3.55 -9.39 4.65
CA SER A 149 -3.28 -10.69 4.03
C SER A 149 -3.54 -10.69 2.52
N THR A 150 -4.56 -9.96 2.04
CA THR A 150 -4.78 -9.80 0.58
C THR A 150 -3.64 -9.05 -0.10
N TRP A 151 -3.10 -8.03 0.57
CA TRP A 151 -1.96 -7.27 0.07
C TRP A 151 -0.67 -8.06 0.10
N LEU A 152 -0.48 -8.92 1.10
CA LEU A 152 0.65 -9.84 1.14
C LEU A 152 0.62 -10.79 -0.07
N VAL A 153 -0.53 -11.41 -0.34
CA VAL A 153 -0.71 -12.28 -1.52
C VAL A 153 -0.46 -11.51 -2.83
N ALA A 154 -1.00 -10.29 -2.95
CA ALA A 154 -0.74 -9.45 -4.11
C ALA A 154 0.75 -9.13 -4.28
N SER A 155 1.45 -8.84 -3.18
CA SER A 155 2.88 -8.50 -3.18
C SER A 155 3.75 -9.68 -3.62
N ILE A 156 3.36 -10.92 -3.29
CA ILE A 156 3.99 -12.13 -3.85
C ILE A 156 3.82 -12.17 -5.37
N GLY A 157 2.61 -11.90 -5.87
CA GLY A 157 2.35 -11.83 -7.31
C GLY A 157 3.20 -10.77 -8.02
N PHE A 158 3.30 -9.56 -7.46
CA PHE A 158 4.12 -8.49 -8.02
C PHE A 158 5.62 -8.80 -7.95
N ALA A 159 6.09 -9.45 -6.87
CA ALA A 159 7.48 -9.88 -6.74
C ALA A 159 7.85 -10.92 -7.81
N VAL A 160 6.99 -11.92 -8.04
CA VAL A 160 7.18 -12.91 -9.11
C VAL A 160 7.14 -12.24 -10.49
N LEU A 161 6.19 -11.34 -10.74
CA LEU A 161 6.13 -10.58 -11.98
C LEU A 161 7.41 -9.76 -12.21
N THR A 162 7.95 -9.15 -11.14
CA THR A 162 9.22 -8.43 -11.19
C THR A 162 10.35 -9.35 -11.64
N LEU A 163 10.48 -10.54 -11.04
CA LEU A 163 11.50 -11.51 -11.44
C LEU A 163 11.35 -11.97 -12.90
N LEU A 164 10.12 -12.22 -13.35
CA LEU A 164 9.84 -12.62 -14.73
C LEU A 164 10.28 -11.51 -15.70
N VAL A 165 9.87 -10.27 -15.47
CA VAL A 165 10.26 -9.13 -16.31
C VAL A 165 11.79 -8.99 -16.38
N HIS A 166 12.49 -9.13 -15.25
CA HIS A 166 13.95 -9.07 -15.23
C HIS A 166 14.61 -10.24 -15.97
N ALA A 167 14.08 -11.47 -15.82
CA ALA A 167 14.60 -12.66 -16.50
C ALA A 167 14.43 -12.58 -18.03
N PHE A 168 13.30 -12.04 -18.50
CA PHE A 168 13.08 -11.79 -19.92
C PHE A 168 14.00 -10.69 -20.45
N ALA A 169 14.20 -9.62 -19.68
CA ALA A 169 15.11 -8.53 -20.03
C ALA A 169 16.59 -8.95 -20.05
N SER A 170 17.03 -9.89 -19.20
CA SER A 170 18.40 -10.41 -19.19
C SER A 170 18.67 -11.45 -20.28
N SER A 171 17.64 -12.20 -20.70
CA SER A 171 17.77 -13.24 -21.73
C SER A 171 17.80 -12.66 -23.14
N ALA A 172 17.12 -11.54 -23.36
CA ALA A 172 17.32 -10.73 -24.54
C ALA A 172 18.54 -9.82 -24.30
N ARG A 173 19.68 -10.06 -24.96
CA ARG A 173 20.79 -9.07 -25.07
C ARG A 173 20.38 -7.80 -25.86
N LEU A 174 19.13 -7.37 -25.74
CA LEU A 174 18.57 -6.14 -26.29
C LEU A 174 18.44 -5.17 -25.12
N LEU A 175 19.56 -4.52 -24.79
CA LEU A 175 19.53 -3.32 -23.98
C LEU A 175 18.66 -2.29 -24.72
N ASP A 176 17.62 -1.78 -24.03
CA ASP A 176 16.73 -0.64 -24.30
C ASP A 176 15.30 -0.82 -24.86
N PRO A 177 14.95 -1.67 -25.85
CA PRO A 177 13.56 -1.70 -26.36
C PRO A 177 12.59 -2.58 -25.55
N VAL A 178 13.07 -3.69 -25.00
CA VAL A 178 12.19 -4.70 -24.35
C VAL A 178 11.68 -4.23 -22.99
N SER A 179 12.50 -3.45 -22.26
CA SER A 179 12.07 -2.74 -21.05
C SER A 179 11.03 -1.67 -21.39
N GLY A 180 11.22 -0.94 -22.50
CA GLY A 180 10.26 0.03 -23.03
C GLY A 180 8.93 -0.61 -23.44
N LEU A 181 8.95 -1.77 -24.09
CA LEU A 181 7.75 -2.50 -24.49
C LEU A 181 6.99 -3.08 -23.30
N ALA A 182 7.68 -3.67 -22.32
CA ALA A 182 7.07 -4.15 -21.09
C ALA A 182 6.46 -3.00 -20.26
N ALA A 183 7.17 -1.86 -20.17
CA ALA A 183 6.70 -0.63 -19.56
C ALA A 183 5.45 -0.08 -20.27
N ALA A 184 5.50 0.02 -21.60
CA ALA A 184 4.38 0.48 -22.40
C ALA A 184 3.16 -0.45 -22.29
N ALA A 185 3.36 -1.77 -22.30
CA ALA A 185 2.29 -2.74 -22.10
C ALA A 185 1.67 -2.59 -20.71
N ALA A 186 2.47 -2.41 -19.66
CA ALA A 186 1.99 -2.16 -18.30
C ALA A 186 1.17 -0.87 -18.21
N LEU A 187 1.64 0.23 -18.82
CA LEU A 187 0.90 1.50 -18.89
C LEU A 187 -0.39 1.38 -19.70
N LEU A 188 -0.38 0.63 -20.79
CA LEU A 188 -1.56 0.43 -21.64
C LEU A 188 -2.62 -0.39 -20.90
N VAL A 189 -2.22 -1.49 -20.24
CA VAL A 189 -3.12 -2.26 -19.36
C VAL A 189 -3.65 -1.37 -18.24
N ALA A 190 -2.79 -0.59 -17.59
CA ALA A 190 -3.20 0.32 -16.53
C ALA A 190 -4.20 1.36 -17.03
N GLY A 191 -3.92 2.00 -18.17
CA GLY A 191 -4.76 3.00 -18.81
C GLY A 191 -6.12 2.45 -19.25
N LEU A 192 -6.15 1.28 -19.90
CA LEU A 192 -7.41 0.63 -20.28
C LEU A 192 -8.22 0.20 -19.05
N TYR A 193 -7.54 -0.30 -18.01
CA TYR A 193 -8.21 -0.71 -16.78
C TYR A 193 -8.91 0.47 -16.07
N GLN A 194 -8.37 1.69 -16.19
CA GLN A 194 -9.00 2.91 -15.65
C GLN A 194 -10.42 3.12 -16.23
N PHE A 195 -10.67 2.76 -17.48
CA PHE A 195 -11.98 2.88 -18.12
C PHE A 195 -12.89 1.66 -17.92
N SER A 196 -12.39 0.59 -17.29
CA SER A 196 -13.14 -0.65 -17.13
C SER A 196 -14.31 -0.50 -16.15
N SER A 197 -15.45 -1.12 -16.50
CA SER A 197 -16.60 -1.27 -15.61
C SER A 197 -16.24 -2.05 -14.34
N LEU A 198 -15.27 -2.95 -14.41
CA LEU A 198 -14.76 -3.69 -13.26
C LEU A 198 -14.12 -2.75 -12.23
N LYS A 199 -13.28 -1.80 -12.68
CA LYS A 199 -12.69 -0.79 -11.78
C LYS A 199 -13.77 0.04 -11.11
N GLN A 200 -14.77 0.51 -11.88
CA GLN A 200 -15.86 1.33 -11.34
C GLN A 200 -16.69 0.57 -10.30
N ALA A 201 -16.95 -0.72 -10.53
CA ALA A 201 -17.64 -1.57 -9.57
C ALA A 201 -16.83 -1.74 -8.28
N CYS A 202 -15.53 -2.04 -8.39
CA CYS A 202 -14.63 -2.14 -7.23
C CYS A 202 -14.54 -0.82 -6.46
N LEU A 203 -14.39 0.30 -7.15
CA LEU A 203 -14.28 1.64 -6.57
C LEU A 203 -15.56 2.04 -5.82
N THR A 204 -16.73 1.73 -6.37
CA THR A 204 -18.03 2.00 -5.72
C THR A 204 -18.17 1.25 -4.40
N LYS A 205 -17.72 -0.02 -4.35
CA LYS A 205 -17.68 -0.80 -3.11
C LYS A 205 -16.60 -0.32 -2.15
N CYS A 206 -15.45 0.12 -2.66
CA CYS A 206 -14.37 0.66 -1.84
C CYS A 206 -14.76 1.98 -1.15
N ARG A 207 -15.55 2.85 -1.83
CA ARG A 207 -16.04 4.14 -1.32
C ARG A 207 -17.12 4.02 -0.24
N ASN A 208 -17.91 2.95 -0.26
CA ASN A 208 -19.04 2.75 0.66
C ASN A 208 -18.85 1.52 1.57
N PRO A 209 -17.81 1.52 2.44
CA PRO A 209 -17.51 0.37 3.29
C PRO A 209 -18.62 0.09 4.32
N PHE A 210 -19.42 1.09 4.69
CA PHE A 210 -20.47 0.96 5.71
C PHE A 210 -21.50 -0.14 5.36
N SER A 211 -21.98 -0.16 4.12
CA SER A 211 -23.01 -1.12 3.68
C SER A 211 -22.55 -2.57 3.76
N THR A 212 -21.29 -2.83 3.38
CA THR A 212 -20.71 -4.17 3.39
C THR A 212 -20.36 -4.62 4.79
N LEU A 213 -19.86 -3.71 5.63
CA LEU A 213 -19.56 -3.93 7.04
C LEU A 213 -20.81 -4.26 7.85
N PHE A 214 -21.87 -3.45 7.71
CA PHE A 214 -23.10 -3.63 8.46
C PHE A 214 -23.84 -4.90 8.05
N SER A 215 -23.95 -5.17 6.75
CA SER A 215 -24.65 -6.37 6.23
C SER A 215 -23.93 -7.68 6.51
N ASN A 216 -22.62 -7.67 6.79
CA ASN A 216 -21.83 -8.87 7.07
C ASN A 216 -21.21 -8.83 8.47
N TRP A 217 -21.84 -8.09 9.40
CA TRP A 217 -21.42 -8.05 10.78
C TRP A 217 -21.43 -9.46 11.38
N SER A 218 -20.38 -9.80 12.10
CA SER A 218 -20.24 -11.10 12.76
C SER A 218 -19.59 -10.92 14.12
N ALA A 219 -20.11 -11.65 15.10
CA ALA A 219 -19.53 -11.77 16.43
C ALA A 219 -18.28 -12.66 16.46
N GLU A 220 -18.01 -13.38 15.37
CA GLU A 220 -16.92 -14.36 15.30
C GLU A 220 -15.67 -13.76 14.65
N PRO A 221 -14.46 -14.03 15.18
CA PRO A 221 -13.21 -13.56 14.58
C PRO A 221 -13.05 -13.96 13.11
N GLY A 222 -13.47 -15.18 12.75
CA GLY A 222 -13.42 -15.66 11.36
C GLY A 222 -14.29 -14.87 10.40
N GLY A 223 -15.47 -14.42 10.86
CA GLY A 223 -16.38 -13.57 10.06
C GLY A 223 -15.77 -12.20 9.78
N ILE A 224 -15.17 -11.59 10.80
CA ILE A 224 -14.50 -10.28 10.69
C ILE A 224 -13.22 -10.36 9.86
N PHE A 225 -12.46 -11.45 9.95
CA PHE A 225 -11.30 -11.69 9.09
C PHE A 225 -11.71 -11.79 7.61
N ARG A 226 -12.78 -12.57 7.30
CA ARG A 226 -13.34 -12.66 5.95
C ARG A 226 -13.87 -11.32 5.44
N LEU A 227 -14.40 -10.49 6.32
CA LEU A 227 -14.82 -9.13 5.98
C LEU A 227 -13.62 -8.26 5.57
N GLY A 228 -12.52 -8.34 6.32
CA GLY A 228 -11.24 -7.72 5.96
C GLY A 228 -10.71 -8.21 4.60
N LEU A 229 -10.74 -9.52 4.35
CA LEU A 229 -10.36 -10.12 3.06
C LEU A 229 -11.21 -9.58 1.90
N LYS A 230 -12.53 -9.55 2.05
CA LYS A 230 -13.44 -9.01 1.02
C LYS A 230 -13.10 -7.56 0.70
N GLN A 231 -12.89 -6.73 1.72
CA GLN A 231 -12.53 -5.33 1.50
C GLN A 231 -11.15 -5.19 0.85
N GLY A 232 -10.20 -6.01 1.26
CA GLY A 232 -8.87 -6.10 0.64
C GLY A 232 -8.95 -6.41 -0.85
N LEU A 233 -9.78 -7.37 -1.26
CA LEU A 233 -10.01 -7.72 -2.66
C LEU A 233 -10.64 -6.58 -3.47
N TRP A 234 -11.62 -5.85 -2.90
CA TRP A 234 -12.19 -4.67 -3.57
C TRP A 234 -11.14 -3.57 -3.75
N CYS A 235 -10.32 -3.34 -2.73
CA CYS A 235 -9.26 -2.34 -2.74
C CYS A 235 -8.15 -2.71 -3.73
N LEU A 236 -7.76 -3.98 -3.77
CA LEU A 236 -6.81 -4.51 -4.73
C LEU A 236 -7.38 -4.34 -6.15
N GLY A 237 -8.64 -4.72 -6.36
CA GLY A 237 -9.35 -4.55 -7.63
C GLY A 237 -9.34 -3.11 -8.15
N CYS A 238 -9.51 -2.09 -7.30
CA CYS A 238 -9.46 -0.71 -7.79
C CYS A 238 -8.05 -0.16 -8.04
N CYS A 239 -7.01 -0.70 -7.41
CA CYS A 239 -5.67 -0.09 -7.36
C CYS A 239 -4.55 -0.92 -8.02
N TRP A 240 -4.72 -2.21 -8.27
CA TRP A 240 -3.67 -3.10 -8.78
C TRP A 240 -3.08 -2.61 -10.11
N ALA A 241 -3.93 -2.10 -11.00
CA ALA A 241 -3.53 -1.58 -12.29
C ALA A 241 -2.63 -0.34 -12.18
N LEU A 242 -2.86 0.52 -11.18
CA LEU A 242 -1.97 1.65 -10.91
C LEU A 242 -0.62 1.19 -10.35
N MET A 243 -0.57 0.06 -9.65
CA MET A 243 0.71 -0.51 -9.21
C MET A 243 1.55 -1.00 -10.39
N LEU A 244 0.94 -1.37 -11.52
CA LEU A 244 1.68 -1.73 -12.73
C LEU A 244 2.50 -0.57 -13.31
N VAL A 245 2.10 0.68 -13.05
CA VAL A 245 2.83 1.87 -13.50
C VAL A 245 4.24 1.90 -12.91
N MET A 246 4.46 1.33 -11.71
CA MET A 246 5.79 1.24 -11.10
C MET A 246 6.80 0.45 -11.95
N PHE A 247 6.34 -0.48 -12.80
CA PHE A 247 7.22 -1.18 -13.73
C PHE A 247 7.69 -0.27 -14.88
N ALA A 248 6.90 0.74 -15.24
CA ALA A 248 7.23 1.65 -16.33
C ALA A 248 8.20 2.77 -15.91
N VAL A 249 8.13 3.21 -14.66
CA VAL A 249 8.95 4.34 -14.15
C VAL A 249 10.19 3.91 -13.37
N GLY A 250 10.44 2.60 -13.31
CA GLY A 250 11.43 2.01 -12.42
C GLY A 250 10.87 1.90 -11.00
N ALA A 251 10.97 0.70 -10.42
CA ALA A 251 10.31 0.30 -9.18
C ALA A 251 10.71 1.10 -7.92
N MET A 252 11.52 2.16 -8.05
CA MET A 252 12.21 2.83 -6.93
C MET A 252 12.09 4.34 -6.95
N ASN A 253 11.20 4.89 -7.77
CA ASN A 253 10.95 6.33 -7.74
C ASN A 253 9.85 6.68 -6.74
N VAL A 254 10.26 7.06 -5.53
CA VAL A 254 9.38 7.49 -4.43
C VAL A 254 8.49 8.68 -4.82
N PHE A 255 8.94 9.52 -5.76
CA PHE A 255 8.08 10.56 -6.34
C PHE A 255 6.83 9.96 -7.00
N TRP A 256 7.01 8.95 -7.85
CA TRP A 256 5.90 8.28 -8.52
C TRP A 256 5.06 7.44 -7.56
N MET A 257 5.67 6.81 -6.55
CA MET A 257 4.91 6.13 -5.49
C MET A 257 4.00 7.09 -4.72
N ALA A 258 4.54 8.25 -4.32
CA ALA A 258 3.77 9.29 -3.64
C ALA A 258 2.66 9.85 -4.55
N LEU A 259 2.97 10.07 -5.83
CA LEU A 259 1.99 10.55 -6.81
C LEU A 259 0.86 9.55 -7.01
N ILE A 260 1.16 8.25 -7.16
CA ILE A 260 0.15 7.20 -7.28
C ILE A 260 -0.64 7.03 -5.98
N GLY A 261 0.02 7.11 -4.83
CA GLY A 261 -0.63 7.11 -3.52
C GLY A 261 -1.64 8.26 -3.39
N LEU A 262 -1.22 9.48 -3.70
CA LEU A 262 -2.09 10.66 -3.70
C LEU A 262 -3.24 10.49 -4.69
N PHE A 263 -2.94 9.97 -5.88
CA PHE A 263 -3.94 9.74 -6.91
C PHE A 263 -5.01 8.73 -6.46
N THR A 264 -4.60 7.59 -5.92
CA THR A 264 -5.52 6.57 -5.39
C THR A 264 -6.34 7.08 -4.21
N LEU A 265 -5.79 7.96 -3.38
CA LEU A 265 -6.53 8.63 -2.32
C LEU A 265 -7.61 9.57 -2.91
N ILE A 266 -7.26 10.38 -3.91
CA ILE A 266 -8.20 11.28 -4.59
C ILE A 266 -9.32 10.46 -5.27
N GLU A 267 -8.99 9.37 -5.97
CA GLU A 267 -9.98 8.48 -6.58
C GLU A 267 -10.94 7.88 -5.57
N LYS A 268 -10.45 7.54 -4.36
CA LYS A 268 -11.27 6.98 -3.29
C LYS A 268 -12.09 8.02 -2.55
N GLN A 269 -11.69 9.30 -2.53
CA GLN A 269 -12.44 10.35 -1.83
C GLN A 269 -13.42 11.11 -2.71
N THR A 270 -13.18 11.19 -4.03
CA THR A 270 -14.03 11.95 -4.95
C THR A 270 -15.18 11.10 -5.44
N THR A 271 -16.42 11.61 -5.48
CA THR A 271 -17.59 10.82 -5.93
C THR A 271 -17.66 10.66 -7.47
N GLY A 272 -16.89 11.45 -8.23
CA GLY A 272 -16.90 11.46 -9.70
C GLY A 272 -16.01 10.41 -10.37
N SER A 273 -16.27 10.15 -11.66
CA SER A 273 -15.42 9.33 -12.55
C SER A 273 -14.33 10.14 -13.28
N LEU A 274 -14.38 11.48 -13.17
CA LEU A 274 -13.42 12.41 -13.77
C LEU A 274 -11.96 12.09 -13.42
N PRO A 275 -11.57 11.89 -12.14
CA PRO A 275 -10.17 11.61 -11.79
C PRO A 275 -9.70 10.34 -12.50
N THR A 276 -10.45 9.26 -12.38
CA THR A 276 -10.18 7.96 -13.02
C THR A 276 -10.04 8.06 -14.54
N ARG A 277 -10.91 8.82 -15.21
CA ARG A 277 -10.82 9.05 -16.66
C ARG A 277 -9.59 9.87 -17.05
N VAL A 278 -9.25 10.91 -16.28
CA VAL A 278 -8.07 11.74 -16.51
C VAL A 278 -6.79 10.93 -16.35
N ALA A 279 -6.67 10.11 -15.29
CA ALA A 279 -5.53 9.20 -15.16
C ALA A 279 -5.47 8.19 -16.30
N GLY A 280 -6.60 7.58 -16.67
CA GLY A 280 -6.66 6.67 -17.80
C GLY A 280 -6.11 7.31 -19.07
N ALA A 281 -6.54 8.53 -19.38
CA ALA A 281 -6.06 9.28 -20.53
C ALA A 281 -4.55 9.58 -20.47
N ILE A 282 -4.06 10.06 -19.32
CA ILE A 282 -2.63 10.35 -19.11
C ILE A 282 -1.78 9.08 -19.30
N LEU A 283 -2.21 7.95 -18.72
CA LEU A 283 -1.51 6.68 -18.82
C LEU A 283 -1.49 6.15 -20.26
N LEU A 284 -2.59 6.27 -21.00
CA LEU A 284 -2.64 5.87 -22.41
C LEU A 284 -1.76 6.75 -23.30
N VAL A 285 -1.80 8.07 -23.11
CA VAL A 285 -0.93 9.01 -23.84
C VAL A 285 0.54 8.68 -23.58
N TRP A 286 0.89 8.40 -22.31
CA TRP A 286 2.25 8.01 -21.95
C TRP A 286 2.66 6.66 -22.54
N ALA A 287 1.77 5.67 -22.54
CA ALA A 287 2.00 4.37 -23.19
C ALA A 287 2.30 4.54 -24.69
N VAL A 288 1.48 5.34 -25.40
CA VAL A 288 1.68 5.61 -26.82
C VAL A 288 2.99 6.36 -27.07
N ALA A 289 3.31 7.37 -26.25
CA ALA A 289 4.57 8.09 -26.36
C ALA A 289 5.78 7.16 -26.18
N LEU A 290 5.74 6.25 -25.19
CA LEU A 290 6.80 5.26 -25.02
C LEU A 290 6.90 4.31 -26.22
N LEU A 291 5.78 3.81 -26.75
CA LEU A 291 5.78 2.95 -27.94
C LEU A 291 6.41 3.63 -29.16
N VAL A 292 6.10 4.91 -29.37
CA VAL A 292 6.63 5.69 -30.51
C VAL A 292 8.13 5.97 -30.35
N VAL A 293 8.61 6.20 -29.12
CA VAL A 293 10.04 6.43 -28.84
C VAL A 293 10.84 5.12 -28.88
N SER A 294 10.21 3.99 -28.54
CA SER A 294 10.85 2.67 -28.52
C SER A 294 10.78 1.89 -29.85
N ALA A 295 10.04 2.40 -30.84
CA ALA A 295 9.89 1.82 -32.18
C ALA A 295 10.87 2.46 -33.18
#